data_AF-A0A9D9LVI6-F1
#
_entry.id   AF-A0A9D9LVI6-F1
#
_cell.length_a   1.000
_cell.length_b   1.000
_cell.length_c   1.000
_cell.angle_alpha   90.00
_cell.angle_beta   90.00
_cell.angle_gamma   90.00
#
_symmetry.space_group_name_H-M   'P 1'
#
loop_
_entity.id
_entity.type
_entity.pdbx_description
1 polymer ?
#
loop_
_entity_poly.entity_id
_entity_poly.type
_entity_poly.pdbx_seq_one_letter_code
_entity_poly.pdbx_strand_id
1 'polypeptide(L)'
;MTYKWLLPIALFCSLPCWSEQYLFTKGTNQFEVTETSNSYEVTCNRANGGMASKNKNILDRQLRIDALDVIGAYIIFKQDGTLPSGLFQVFTETINLHYNAYVENVKQENRTVKGVDVICYSCPKCDYKIECATYSAAPDIVALLEQNYANRKGEQSAALIYESNAFTSEQYISLERDFLVGDTKLPESIRNLLDISDRLEKSINERGDEVLKSNYKKLLSNESLSKPYLQFCLEEWVTSAPLKEKPGYYKKWIESIEELHTVWEDVLLFCSKISGPVPKGNFATFSEVIAAYPGAISPFGIRQPIDDELYNQAAKAYAASNFSEAVEVLLNSIDYEGISAKTLNLTGASYRFLENPEKAMPYLLLCFKLDPKTPYLVGNIMLCMEKLHFPAIDSLRSFLTTYVVDEWSRQALDK
;
A
#
# COMPACT_ATOMS: atom_id res chain seq x y z
N MET A 1 -31.91 29.80 6.31
CA MET A 1 -31.96 28.42 6.85
C MET A 1 -30.56 27.87 6.77
N THR A 2 -29.92 27.72 7.92
CA THR A 2 -28.49 27.41 8.07
C THR A 2 -28.39 26.08 8.80
N TYR A 3 -27.85 25.06 8.14
CA TYR A 3 -27.56 23.78 8.79
C TYR A 3 -26.07 23.70 9.14
N LYS A 4 -25.81 23.85 10.45
CA LYS A 4 -24.62 23.34 11.13
C LYS A 4 -24.76 21.83 11.23
N TRP A 5 -23.77 21.06 10.78
CA TRP A 5 -23.61 19.68 11.20
C TRP A 5 -22.51 19.57 12.25
N LEU A 6 -22.92 19.03 13.39
CA LEU A 6 -22.15 18.68 14.57
C LEU A 6 -21.47 17.32 14.33
N LEU A 7 -20.16 17.24 14.57
CA LEU A 7 -19.57 16.12 15.32
C LEU A 7 -19.79 16.44 16.81
N PRO A 8 -20.07 15.47 17.71
CA PRO A 8 -19.22 14.28 17.89
C PRO A 8 -19.96 12.99 18.31
N ILE A 9 -19.41 11.82 17.97
CA ILE A 9 -19.63 10.61 18.77
C ILE A 9 -18.26 10.06 19.17
N ALA A 10 -17.84 10.47 20.36
CA ALA A 10 -16.85 9.76 21.14
C ALA A 10 -17.50 8.46 21.64
N LEU A 11 -17.18 7.34 21.02
CA LEU A 11 -17.38 6.02 21.60
C LEU A 11 -16.24 5.78 22.61
N PHE A 12 -16.46 6.23 23.84
CA PHE A 12 -15.74 5.73 25.01
C PHE A 12 -16.15 4.26 25.21
N CYS A 13 -15.49 3.34 24.51
CA CYS A 13 -15.34 1.99 25.02
C CYS A 13 -14.34 2.07 26.18
N SER A 14 -14.82 1.87 27.40
CA SER A 14 -13.96 1.50 28.53
C SER A 14 -13.37 0.12 28.22
N LEU A 15 -12.31 0.10 27.41
CA LEU A 15 -11.45 -1.06 27.27
C LEU A 15 -10.92 -1.42 28.67
N PRO A 16 -10.72 -2.70 28.99
CA PRO A 16 -9.97 -3.07 30.19
C PRO A 16 -8.67 -2.28 30.19
N CYS A 17 -8.20 -1.83 31.35
CA CYS A 17 -6.90 -1.20 31.49
C CYS A 17 -5.83 -2.27 31.22
N TRP A 18 -5.65 -2.65 29.95
CA TRP A 18 -4.50 -3.40 29.49
C TRP A 18 -3.34 -2.43 29.66
N SER A 19 -2.49 -2.70 30.64
CA SER A 19 -1.22 -1.99 30.76
C SER A 19 -0.52 -2.06 29.40
N GLU A 20 -0.31 -0.91 28.75
CA GLU A 20 0.44 -0.84 27.50
C GLU A 20 1.78 -1.54 27.68
N GLN A 21 2.01 -2.62 26.94
CA GLN A 21 3.26 -3.37 27.01
C GLN A 21 4.24 -2.83 25.97
N TYR A 22 5.42 -2.44 26.43
CA TYR A 22 6.50 -1.93 25.59
C TYR A 22 7.57 -3.02 25.46
N LEU A 23 7.43 -3.83 24.42
CA LEU A 23 8.29 -4.98 24.16
C LEU A 23 9.45 -4.59 23.24
N PHE A 24 10.66 -4.97 23.64
CA PHE A 24 11.88 -4.84 22.85
C PHE A 24 12.63 -6.18 22.79
N THR A 25 13.09 -6.60 21.63
CA THR A 25 13.86 -7.83 21.42
C THR A 25 15.24 -7.51 20.86
N LYS A 26 16.30 -7.99 21.52
CA LYS A 26 17.70 -7.84 21.08
C LYS A 26 18.40 -9.19 21.11
N GLY A 27 18.73 -9.71 19.93
CA GLY A 27 19.22 -11.07 19.78
C GLY A 27 18.16 -12.07 20.25
N THR A 28 18.49 -12.88 21.25
CA THR A 28 17.57 -13.86 21.84
C THR A 28 16.89 -13.39 23.13
N ASN A 29 17.13 -12.14 23.55
CA ASN A 29 16.56 -11.61 24.80
C ASN A 29 15.36 -10.73 24.49
N GLN A 30 14.31 -10.88 25.29
CA GLN A 30 13.12 -10.04 25.25
C GLN A 30 13.07 -9.18 26.50
N PHE A 31 12.83 -7.89 26.31
CA PHE A 31 12.75 -6.86 27.33
C PHE A 31 11.33 -6.30 27.32
N GLU A 32 10.70 -6.22 28.48
CA GLU A 32 9.40 -5.59 28.66
C GLU A 32 9.56 -4.42 29.62
N VAL A 33 9.26 -3.20 29.16
CA VAL A 33 9.30 -2.01 30.02
C VAL A 33 7.94 -1.78 30.65
N THR A 34 7.96 -1.56 31.96
CA THR A 34 6.81 -1.13 32.75
C THR A 34 7.19 0.14 33.50
N GLU A 35 6.29 1.12 33.48
CA GLU A 35 6.43 2.38 34.18
C GLU A 35 5.44 2.44 35.34
N THR A 36 5.94 2.75 36.55
CA THR A 36 5.10 3.07 37.70
C THR A 36 5.11 4.58 37.94
N SER A 37 4.42 5.05 38.99
CA SER A 37 4.50 6.47 39.39
C SER A 37 5.94 6.90 39.73
N ASN A 38 6.76 6.00 40.30
CA ASN A 38 8.04 6.35 40.91
C ASN A 38 9.26 5.63 40.31
N SER A 39 9.07 4.64 39.45
CA SER A 39 10.16 3.83 38.91
C SER A 39 9.92 3.39 37.46
N TYR A 40 11.03 3.08 36.80
CA TYR A 40 11.06 2.26 35.58
C TYR A 40 11.47 0.84 35.96
N GLU A 41 10.81 -0.16 35.39
CA GLU A 41 11.17 -1.56 35.53
C GLU A 41 11.24 -2.24 34.17
N VAL A 42 12.32 -2.98 33.92
CA VAL A 42 12.51 -3.79 32.71
C VAL A 42 12.61 -5.25 33.10
N THR A 43 11.69 -6.05 32.60
CA THR A 43 11.72 -7.51 32.74
C THR A 43 12.42 -8.12 31.54
N CYS A 44 13.49 -8.88 31.79
CA CYS A 44 14.26 -9.58 30.76
C CYS A 44 13.98 -11.09 30.80
N ASN A 45 13.49 -11.64 29.70
CA ASN A 45 13.35 -13.08 29.49
C ASN A 45 14.59 -13.63 28.75
N ARG A 46 15.28 -14.62 29.33
CA ARG A 46 16.47 -15.25 28.76
C ARG A 46 16.09 -16.50 27.97
N ALA A 47 16.41 -16.54 26.68
CA ALA A 47 16.07 -17.70 25.84
C ALA A 47 16.85 -18.99 26.13
N ASN A 48 17.98 -18.98 26.85
CA ASN A 48 18.80 -20.20 27.05
C ASN A 48 19.35 -20.34 28.47
N GLY A 49 18.77 -21.28 29.23
CA GLY A 49 19.25 -21.72 30.54
C GLY A 49 20.36 -22.76 30.42
N GLY A 50 21.62 -22.33 30.43
CA GLY A 50 22.76 -23.25 30.51
C GLY A 50 24.05 -22.69 29.94
N MET A 51 24.71 -21.77 30.63
CA MET A 51 26.06 -21.32 30.28
C MET A 51 27.02 -21.38 31.48
N ALA A 52 28.30 -21.62 31.20
CA ALA A 52 29.38 -21.70 32.18
C ALA A 52 29.57 -20.40 32.98
N SER A 53 29.99 -20.50 34.24
CA SER A 53 29.95 -19.41 35.23
C SER A 53 30.73 -18.14 34.85
N LYS A 54 31.85 -18.24 34.12
CA LYS A 54 32.62 -17.06 33.68
C LYS A 54 31.89 -16.21 32.64
N ASN A 55 31.12 -16.84 31.76
CA ASN A 55 30.33 -16.12 30.76
C ASN A 55 29.09 -15.48 31.39
N LYS A 56 28.62 -16.01 32.54
CA LYS A 56 27.45 -15.48 33.25
C LYS A 56 27.64 -14.04 33.70
N ASN A 57 28.75 -13.68 34.32
CA ASN A 57 28.98 -12.30 34.79
C ASN A 57 29.04 -11.27 33.64
N ILE A 58 29.61 -11.67 32.50
CA ILE A 58 29.67 -10.81 31.31
C ILE A 58 28.27 -10.62 30.73
N LEU A 59 27.49 -11.71 30.61
CA LEU A 59 26.10 -11.67 30.16
C LEU A 59 25.19 -10.86 31.11
N ASP A 60 25.33 -11.04 32.43
CA ASP A 60 24.57 -10.29 33.44
C ASP A 60 24.87 -8.79 33.33
N ARG A 61 26.13 -8.41 33.10
CA ARG A 61 26.53 -7.01 32.89
C ARG A 61 25.97 -6.45 31.57
N GLN A 62 26.05 -7.22 30.48
CA GLN A 62 25.51 -6.80 29.19
C GLN A 62 23.99 -6.62 29.25
N LEU A 63 23.28 -7.55 29.88
CA LEU A 63 21.84 -7.48 30.06
C LEU A 63 21.40 -6.31 30.92
N ARG A 64 22.19 -5.97 31.95
CA ARG A 64 21.96 -4.74 32.73
C ARG A 64 22.09 -3.51 31.85
N ILE A 65 23.12 -3.42 31.00
CA ILE A 65 23.32 -2.29 30.09
C ILE A 65 22.15 -2.21 29.10
N ASP A 66 21.82 -3.33 28.43
CA ASP A 66 20.71 -3.38 27.48
C ASP A 66 19.38 -3.00 28.14
N ALA A 67 19.11 -3.45 29.36
CA ALA A 67 17.89 -3.08 30.09
C ALA A 67 17.82 -1.58 30.40
N LEU A 68 18.95 -0.97 30.80
CA LEU A 68 19.02 0.48 31.01
C LEU A 68 18.86 1.23 29.70
N ASP A 69 19.44 0.74 28.60
CA ASP A 69 19.29 1.32 27.27
C ASP A 69 17.82 1.30 26.80
N VAL A 70 17.09 0.24 27.15
CA VAL A 70 15.67 0.13 26.83
C VAL A 70 14.84 1.13 27.66
N ILE A 71 15.19 1.38 28.94
CA ILE A 71 14.56 2.45 29.73
C ILE A 71 14.78 3.80 29.08
N GLY A 72 16.00 4.09 28.62
CA GLY A 72 16.29 5.38 28.00
C GLY A 72 15.54 5.57 26.68
N ALA A 73 15.49 4.54 25.84
CA ALA A 73 14.66 4.53 24.64
C ALA A 73 13.17 4.74 24.96
N TYR A 74 12.67 4.09 26.01
CA TYR A 74 11.28 4.24 26.48
C TYR A 74 10.96 5.67 26.89
N ILE A 75 11.84 6.32 27.65
CA ILE A 75 11.65 7.70 28.08
C ILE A 75 11.58 8.63 26.86
N ILE A 76 12.50 8.49 25.90
CA ILE A 76 12.50 9.30 24.66
C ILE A 76 11.23 9.01 23.85
N PHE A 77 10.83 7.74 23.72
CA PHE A 77 9.61 7.33 23.03
C PHE A 77 8.36 7.97 23.64
N LYS A 78 8.26 8.01 24.97
CA LYS A 78 7.11 8.61 25.68
C LYS A 78 7.11 10.13 25.66
N GLN A 79 8.25 10.79 25.52
CA GLN A 79 8.34 12.25 25.42
C GLN A 79 7.62 12.79 24.17
N ASP A 80 7.63 12.01 23.07
CA ASP A 80 6.93 12.38 21.84
C ASP A 80 5.40 12.30 21.99
N GLY A 81 4.90 11.39 22.84
CA GLY A 81 3.49 11.27 23.22
C GLY A 81 2.52 10.90 22.09
N THR A 82 2.98 10.86 20.84
CA THR A 82 2.17 10.58 19.64
C THR A 82 2.37 9.17 19.09
N LEU A 83 3.46 8.48 19.46
CA LEU A 83 3.79 7.16 18.95
C LEU A 83 2.94 6.04 19.58
N PRO A 84 2.28 5.19 18.78
CA PRO A 84 1.62 3.98 19.28
C PRO A 84 2.63 3.02 19.92
N SER A 85 2.31 2.45 21.08
CA SER A 85 3.21 1.54 21.83
C SER A 85 3.78 0.37 21.00
N GLY A 86 3.05 -0.10 19.98
CA GLY A 86 3.50 -1.12 19.04
C GLY A 86 4.75 -0.73 18.21
N LEU A 87 5.05 0.57 18.09
CA LEU A 87 6.24 1.06 17.40
C LEU A 87 7.51 1.08 18.26
N PHE A 88 7.41 0.71 19.53
CA PHE A 88 8.53 0.81 20.46
C PHE A 88 9.77 0.00 20.03
N GLN A 89 9.56 -1.21 19.51
CA GLN A 89 10.63 -2.05 18.96
C GLN A 89 11.36 -1.33 17.81
N VAL A 90 10.58 -0.85 16.84
CA VAL A 90 11.07 -0.18 15.62
C VAL A 90 11.82 1.10 15.97
N PHE A 91 11.25 1.88 16.88
CA PHE A 91 11.86 3.10 17.41
C PHE A 91 13.23 2.80 18.03
N THR A 92 13.27 1.87 18.99
CA THR A 92 14.49 1.54 19.76
C THR A 92 15.64 1.09 18.85
N GLU A 93 15.33 0.40 17.76
CA GLU A 93 16.32 -0.07 16.78
C GLU A 93 16.86 1.02 15.88
N THR A 94 15.99 1.99 15.56
CA THR A 94 16.32 3.01 14.55
C THR A 94 17.08 4.18 15.18
N ILE A 95 16.78 4.50 16.44
CA ILE A 95 17.47 5.59 17.15
C ILE A 95 18.95 5.30 17.46
N ASN A 96 19.40 4.04 17.28
CA ASN A 96 20.77 3.59 17.56
C ASN A 96 21.30 3.98 18.97
N LEU A 97 20.40 4.34 19.89
CA LEU A 97 20.66 4.68 21.29
C LEU A 97 21.79 5.71 21.48
N HIS A 98 21.88 6.74 20.63
CA HIS A 98 22.87 7.81 20.79
C HIS A 98 22.45 8.85 21.84
N TYR A 99 22.40 8.44 23.11
CA TYR A 99 22.18 9.34 24.25
C TYR A 99 23.10 8.99 25.41
N ASN A 100 23.34 9.96 26.30
CA ASN A 100 24.02 9.72 27.57
C ASN A 100 22.98 9.56 28.67
N ALA A 101 23.05 8.46 29.42
CA ALA A 101 22.22 8.24 30.59
C ALA A 101 23.07 8.22 31.86
N TYR A 102 22.61 8.93 32.90
CA TYR A 102 23.17 8.91 34.24
C TYR A 102 22.23 8.10 35.12
N VAL A 103 22.75 7.02 35.68
CA VAL A 103 21.98 6.05 36.46
C VAL A 103 22.69 5.74 37.78
N GLU A 104 22.07 6.08 38.91
CA GLU A 104 22.69 5.92 40.23
C GLU A 104 22.27 4.62 40.94
N ASN A 105 20.96 4.35 41.05
CA ASN A 105 20.43 3.23 41.84
C ASN A 105 19.64 2.23 41.00
N VAL A 106 20.34 1.19 40.52
CA VAL A 106 19.71 0.06 39.79
C VAL A 106 19.60 -1.14 40.71
N LYS A 107 18.38 -1.62 40.92
CA LYS A 107 18.11 -2.89 41.60
C LYS A 107 17.97 -4.00 40.56
N GLN A 108 18.53 -5.17 40.88
CA GLN A 108 18.37 -6.38 40.10
C GLN A 108 17.70 -7.43 40.96
N GLU A 109 16.63 -8.04 40.45
CA GLU A 109 15.89 -9.10 41.11
C GLU A 109 15.66 -10.25 40.14
N ASN A 110 15.87 -11.49 40.58
CA ASN A 110 15.45 -12.67 39.82
C ASN A 110 14.02 -13.00 40.25
N ARG A 111 13.10 -13.12 39.30
CA ARG A 111 11.68 -13.45 39.55
C ARG A 111 11.27 -14.62 38.67
N THR A 112 10.24 -15.35 39.08
CA THR A 112 9.59 -16.35 38.23
C THR A 112 8.22 -15.81 37.84
N VAL A 113 8.02 -15.51 36.56
CA VAL A 113 6.76 -14.97 36.02
C VAL A 113 6.15 -16.01 35.10
N LYS A 114 4.94 -16.47 35.43
CA LYS A 114 4.23 -17.53 34.67
C LYS A 114 5.08 -18.80 34.46
N GLY A 115 5.90 -19.16 35.44
CA GLY A 115 6.78 -20.34 35.39
C GLY A 115 8.07 -20.15 34.59
N VAL A 116 8.37 -18.93 34.13
CA VAL A 116 9.62 -18.58 33.44
C VAL A 116 10.47 -17.72 34.36
N ASP A 117 11.74 -18.10 34.53
CA ASP A 117 12.70 -17.29 35.27
C ASP A 117 13.12 -16.08 34.44
N VAL A 118 12.89 -14.90 35.00
CA VAL A 118 13.19 -13.60 34.41
C VAL A 118 14.09 -12.79 35.34
N ILE A 119 14.82 -11.84 34.76
CA ILE A 119 15.62 -10.88 35.52
C ILE A 119 14.96 -9.52 35.38
N CYS A 120 14.57 -8.93 36.50
CA CYS A 120 13.97 -7.61 36.56
C CYS A 120 15.04 -6.60 36.98
N TYR A 121 15.19 -5.54 36.20
CA TYR A 121 15.98 -4.37 36.54
C TYR A 121 15.06 -3.20 36.83
N SER A 122 15.20 -2.57 37.99
CA SER A 122 14.38 -1.40 38.34
C SER A 122 15.24 -0.22 38.78
N CYS A 123 14.78 0.98 38.43
CA CYS A 123 15.43 2.24 38.76
C CYS A 123 14.37 3.28 39.15
N PRO A 124 14.53 4.01 40.27
CA PRO A 124 13.70 5.18 40.56
C PRO A 124 13.83 6.22 39.45
N LYS A 125 12.73 6.92 39.12
CA LYS A 125 12.75 7.94 38.06
C LYS A 125 13.70 9.09 38.36
N CYS A 126 13.85 9.47 39.62
CA CYS A 126 14.78 10.52 40.05
C CYS A 126 16.25 10.17 39.80
N ASP A 127 16.54 8.87 39.67
CA ASP A 127 17.90 8.34 39.56
C ASP A 127 18.25 7.97 38.11
N TYR A 128 17.34 8.20 37.15
CA TYR A 128 17.56 7.98 35.73
C TYR A 128 17.42 9.31 34.98
N LYS A 129 18.53 9.85 34.50
CA LYS A 129 18.54 11.12 33.74
C LYS A 129 19.14 10.89 32.36
N ILE A 130 18.49 11.44 31.33
CA ILE A 130 18.98 11.41 29.95
C ILE A 130 19.40 12.81 29.55
N GLU A 131 20.63 12.94 29.05
CA GLU A 131 21.07 14.15 28.35
C GLU A 131 20.87 13.97 26.84
N CYS A 132 19.74 14.47 26.34
CA CYS A 132 19.46 14.53 24.91
C CYS A 132 20.03 15.85 24.33
N ALA A 133 21.30 15.86 23.94
CA ALA A 133 21.89 17.03 23.29
C ALA A 133 21.43 17.20 21.82
N THR A 134 20.87 16.16 21.20
CA THR A 134 20.68 16.07 19.73
C THR A 134 19.31 15.59 19.24
N TYR A 135 18.42 15.10 20.10
CA TYR A 135 17.05 14.73 19.70
C TYR A 135 16.15 15.96 19.67
N SER A 136 16.26 16.79 18.62
CA SER A 136 15.52 18.06 18.50
C SER A 136 14.33 18.03 17.53
N ALA A 137 13.94 16.88 17.00
CA ALA A 137 12.75 16.76 16.16
C ALA A 137 11.99 15.49 16.54
N ALA A 138 10.66 15.59 16.64
CA ALA A 138 9.79 14.42 16.63
C ALA A 138 10.24 13.52 15.48
N PRO A 139 10.50 12.22 15.72
CA PRO A 139 10.90 11.33 14.65
C PRO A 139 9.82 11.35 13.58
N ASP A 140 10.20 11.56 12.32
CA ASP A 140 9.30 11.31 11.21
C ASP A 140 8.97 9.80 11.25
N ILE A 141 7.77 9.47 11.74
CA ILE A 141 7.30 8.10 11.94
C ILE A 141 7.39 7.33 10.64
N VAL A 142 7.08 7.99 9.52
CA VAL A 142 7.13 7.40 8.19
C VAL A 142 8.57 7.07 7.84
N ALA A 143 9.49 8.03 7.98
CA ALA A 143 10.90 7.78 7.73
C ALA A 143 11.49 6.69 8.65
N LEU A 144 11.05 6.62 9.91
CA LEU A 144 11.50 5.63 10.88
C LEU A 144 11.01 4.23 10.53
N LEU A 145 9.75 4.11 10.11
CA LEU A 145 9.16 2.86 9.64
C LEU A 145 9.77 2.43 8.30
N GLU A 146 9.95 3.35 7.36
CA GLU A 146 10.62 3.12 6.06
C GLU A 146 12.06 2.64 6.25
N GLN A 147 12.82 3.26 7.16
CA GLN A 147 14.19 2.85 7.49
C GLN A 147 14.21 1.46 8.16
N ASN A 148 13.28 1.18 9.07
CA ASN A 148 13.17 -0.14 9.68
C ASN A 148 12.83 -1.21 8.64
N TYR A 149 11.90 -0.91 7.73
CA TYR A 149 11.59 -1.78 6.59
C TYR A 149 12.81 -1.97 5.67
N ALA A 150 13.55 -0.91 5.33
CA ALA A 150 14.76 -1.01 4.51
C ALA A 150 15.83 -1.92 5.16
N ASN A 151 15.98 -1.85 6.48
CA ASN A 151 16.97 -2.62 7.23
C ASN A 151 16.57 -4.09 7.42
N ARG A 152 15.29 -4.36 7.67
CA ARG A 152 14.81 -5.69 8.10
C ARG A 152 14.01 -6.44 7.06
N LYS A 153 13.39 -5.69 6.16
CA LYS A 153 12.45 -6.21 5.16
C LYS A 153 11.34 -7.06 5.79
N GLY A 154 10.93 -6.71 7.02
CA GLY A 154 9.97 -7.47 7.82
C GLY A 154 8.50 -7.09 7.54
N GLU A 155 7.62 -8.08 7.51
CA GLU A 155 6.18 -7.93 7.22
C GLU A 155 5.47 -7.01 8.22
N GLN A 156 5.83 -7.09 9.50
CA GLN A 156 5.26 -6.23 10.55
C GLN A 156 5.61 -4.75 10.33
N SER A 157 6.85 -4.44 9.95
CA SER A 157 7.26 -3.06 9.68
C SER A 157 6.54 -2.49 8.47
N ALA A 158 6.34 -3.31 7.43
CA ALA A 158 5.54 -2.92 6.27
C ALA A 158 4.09 -2.64 6.68
N ALA A 159 3.43 -3.58 7.39
CA ALA A 159 2.07 -3.40 7.89
C ALA A 159 1.92 -2.11 8.72
N LEU A 160 2.88 -1.78 9.57
CA LEU A 160 2.89 -0.54 10.34
C LEU A 160 3.05 0.71 9.47
N ILE A 161 3.82 0.69 8.37
CA ILE A 161 3.85 1.78 7.37
C ILE A 161 2.46 1.94 6.75
N TYR A 162 1.83 0.83 6.36
CA TYR A 162 0.52 0.82 5.71
C TYR A 162 -0.61 1.26 6.66
N GLU A 163 -0.55 0.90 7.94
CA GLU A 163 -1.53 1.29 8.96
C GLU A 163 -1.37 2.75 9.41
N SER A 164 -0.14 3.27 9.40
CA SER A 164 0.16 4.64 9.86
C SER A 164 -0.02 5.71 8.80
N ASN A 165 -0.12 5.34 7.51
CA ASN A 165 -0.33 6.28 6.40
C ASN A 165 -1.56 5.91 5.57
N ALA A 166 -2.52 6.83 5.47
CA ALA A 166 -3.44 6.84 4.35
C ALA A 166 -2.61 7.11 3.07
N PHE A 167 -2.58 6.17 2.14
CA PHE A 167 -1.90 6.35 0.87
C PHE A 167 -2.47 7.58 0.16
N THR A 168 -1.61 8.49 -0.28
CA THR A 168 -2.04 9.50 -1.26
C THR A 168 -2.31 8.82 -2.59
N SER A 169 -3.22 9.38 -3.41
CA SER A 169 -3.47 8.88 -4.77
C SER A 169 -2.16 8.75 -5.58
N GLU A 170 -1.21 9.67 -5.39
CA GLU A 170 0.08 9.66 -6.08
C GLU A 170 0.99 8.50 -5.64
N GLN A 171 1.07 8.22 -4.33
CA GLN A 171 1.81 7.06 -3.83
C GLN A 171 1.19 5.76 -4.31
N TYR A 172 -0.14 5.71 -4.36
CA TYR A 172 -0.87 4.55 -4.88
C TYR A 172 -0.52 4.28 -6.34
N ILE A 173 -0.64 5.30 -7.19
CA ILE A 173 -0.34 5.19 -8.62
C ILE A 173 1.14 4.97 -8.87
N SER A 174 2.04 5.56 -8.08
CA SER A 174 3.48 5.28 -8.20
C SER A 174 3.79 3.84 -7.81
N LEU A 175 3.21 3.32 -6.73
CA LEU A 175 3.40 1.93 -6.33
C LEU A 175 2.87 0.97 -7.39
N GLU A 176 1.66 1.22 -7.92
CA GLU A 176 1.14 0.51 -9.09
C GLU A 176 2.17 0.63 -10.22
N ARG A 177 2.53 1.83 -10.67
CA ARG A 177 3.43 2.05 -11.80
C ARG A 177 4.80 1.38 -11.65
N ASP A 178 5.45 1.51 -10.50
CA ASP A 178 6.79 0.97 -10.22
C ASP A 178 6.76 -0.57 -10.16
N PHE A 179 5.61 -1.14 -9.80
CA PHE A 179 5.30 -2.54 -10.04
C PHE A 179 5.12 -2.80 -11.55
N LEU A 180 4.32 -1.98 -12.23
CA LEU A 180 3.95 -2.00 -13.66
C LEU A 180 5.08 -1.75 -14.67
N VAL A 181 6.28 -1.36 -14.24
CA VAL A 181 7.48 -1.29 -15.10
C VAL A 181 8.51 -2.38 -14.80
N GLY A 182 8.23 -3.26 -13.83
CA GLY A 182 9.10 -4.39 -13.50
C GLY A 182 10.40 -3.96 -12.81
N ASP A 183 10.46 -2.71 -12.38
CA ASP A 183 11.62 -2.08 -11.74
C ASP A 183 11.63 -2.30 -10.23
N THR A 184 10.57 -2.92 -9.69
CA THR A 184 10.53 -3.43 -8.32
C THR A 184 10.69 -4.94 -8.30
N LYS A 185 11.73 -5.41 -7.60
CA LYS A 185 11.71 -6.77 -7.05
C LYS A 185 10.49 -6.86 -6.14
N LEU A 186 9.62 -7.85 -6.35
CA LEU A 186 8.58 -8.19 -5.36
C LEU A 186 9.21 -8.18 -3.96
N PRO A 187 8.58 -7.54 -2.97
CA PRO A 187 9.01 -7.65 -1.59
C PRO A 187 9.31 -9.11 -1.26
N GLU A 188 10.48 -9.38 -0.67
CA GLU A 188 10.95 -10.75 -0.44
C GLU A 188 9.96 -11.55 0.42
N SER A 189 9.23 -10.87 1.31
CA SER A 189 8.08 -11.42 2.05
C SER A 189 6.99 -11.95 1.12
N ILE A 190 6.50 -11.15 0.17
CA ILE A 190 5.51 -11.56 -0.82
C ILE A 190 6.04 -12.69 -1.72
N ARG A 191 7.31 -12.59 -2.13
CA ARG A 191 7.99 -13.61 -2.95
C ARG A 191 8.10 -14.95 -2.21
N ASN A 192 8.41 -14.91 -0.91
CA ASN A 192 8.48 -16.07 -0.03
C ASN A 192 7.10 -16.62 0.35
N LEU A 193 6.12 -15.74 0.57
CA LEU A 193 4.75 -16.10 0.95
C LEU A 193 4.00 -16.76 -0.21
N LEU A 194 4.35 -16.40 -1.44
CA LEU A 194 3.77 -16.97 -2.65
C LEU A 194 4.58 -18.11 -3.27
N ASP A 195 5.81 -18.37 -2.80
CA ASP A 195 6.76 -19.32 -3.40
C ASP A 195 6.97 -19.07 -4.90
N ILE A 196 7.07 -17.79 -5.27
CA ILE A 196 7.18 -17.32 -6.65
C ILE A 196 8.64 -16.96 -6.95
N SER A 197 9.23 -17.51 -8.02
CA SER A 197 10.55 -17.06 -8.52
C SER A 197 10.50 -15.60 -8.98
N ASP A 198 11.65 -14.92 -9.05
CA ASP A 198 11.92 -13.47 -9.24
C ASP A 198 11.04 -12.62 -10.20
N ARG A 199 10.09 -13.17 -10.94
CA ARG A 199 9.08 -12.42 -11.70
C ARG A 199 7.69 -13.03 -11.51
N LEU A 200 6.76 -12.24 -10.98
CA LEU A 200 5.32 -12.58 -10.88
C LEU A 200 4.79 -13.08 -12.23
N GLU A 201 5.16 -12.38 -13.32
CA GLU A 201 4.84 -12.74 -14.72
C GLU A 201 5.21 -14.19 -15.09
N LYS A 202 6.34 -14.71 -14.58
CA LYS A 202 6.78 -16.08 -14.89
C LYS A 202 5.96 -17.13 -14.14
N SER A 203 5.61 -16.85 -12.89
CA SER A 203 4.81 -17.76 -12.07
C SER A 203 3.35 -17.88 -12.49
N ILE A 204 2.77 -16.79 -13.02
CA ILE A 204 1.39 -16.76 -13.51
C ILE A 204 1.26 -17.55 -14.80
N ASN A 205 2.27 -17.49 -15.68
CA ASN A 205 2.24 -18.15 -16.98
C ASN A 205 2.66 -19.64 -16.95
N GLU A 206 3.49 -20.08 -16.00
CA GLU A 206 4.12 -21.42 -16.06
C GLU A 206 3.43 -22.50 -15.20
N ARG A 207 2.56 -22.16 -14.24
CA ARG A 207 1.93 -23.15 -13.34
C ARG A 207 0.43 -22.94 -13.26
N GLY A 208 -0.31 -23.68 -14.08
CA GLY A 208 -1.77 -23.60 -14.16
C GLY A 208 -2.46 -23.42 -12.80
N ASP A 209 -3.13 -22.28 -12.67
CA ASP A 209 -4.27 -21.85 -11.82
C ASP A 209 -4.42 -22.40 -10.38
N GLU A 210 -4.14 -23.66 -10.07
CA GLU A 210 -4.38 -24.29 -8.76
C GLU A 210 -3.43 -23.80 -7.65
N VAL A 211 -2.16 -23.51 -7.98
CA VAL A 211 -1.20 -22.95 -7.00
C VAL A 211 -1.58 -21.52 -6.65
N LEU A 212 -1.95 -20.72 -7.65
CA LEU A 212 -2.44 -19.36 -7.48
C LEU A 212 -3.77 -19.32 -6.71
N LYS A 213 -4.71 -20.23 -6.99
CA LYS A 213 -5.98 -20.38 -6.24
C LYS A 213 -5.78 -20.84 -4.79
N SER A 214 -4.79 -21.69 -4.52
CA SER A 214 -4.40 -22.09 -3.16
C SER A 214 -3.76 -20.91 -2.39
N ASN A 215 -2.86 -20.19 -3.05
CA ASN A 215 -2.24 -18.98 -2.51
C ASN A 215 -3.29 -17.88 -2.28
N TYR A 216 -4.30 -17.76 -3.13
CA TYR A 216 -5.43 -16.84 -2.95
C TYR A 216 -6.21 -17.08 -1.66
N LYS A 217 -6.56 -18.33 -1.36
CA LYS A 217 -7.25 -18.65 -0.08
C LYS A 217 -6.38 -18.28 1.12
N LYS A 218 -5.06 -18.49 1.00
CA LYS A 218 -4.09 -18.09 2.04
C LYS A 218 -3.95 -16.56 2.15
N LEU A 219 -3.87 -15.85 1.03
CA LEU A 219 -3.79 -14.39 0.96
C LEU A 219 -5.06 -13.74 1.53
N LEU A 220 -6.25 -14.19 1.12
CA LEU A 220 -7.52 -13.72 1.66
C LEU A 220 -7.69 -14.02 3.15
N SER A 221 -7.14 -15.14 3.62
CA SER A 221 -7.15 -15.48 5.04
C SER A 221 -6.08 -14.73 5.84
N ASN A 222 -5.17 -14.02 5.18
CA ASN A 222 -4.10 -13.31 5.83
C ASN A 222 -4.48 -11.84 6.03
N GLU A 223 -5.09 -11.56 7.19
CA GLU A 223 -5.44 -10.20 7.64
C GLU A 223 -4.23 -9.26 7.75
N SER A 224 -3.00 -9.79 7.70
CA SER A 224 -1.77 -8.99 7.79
C SER A 224 -1.32 -8.35 6.47
N LEU A 225 -1.97 -8.65 5.34
CA LEU A 225 -1.63 -8.03 4.07
C LEU A 225 -2.27 -6.66 3.97
N SER A 226 -1.52 -5.69 3.46
CA SER A 226 -2.08 -4.36 3.21
C SER A 226 -3.16 -4.45 2.11
N LYS A 227 -4.27 -3.75 2.32
CA LYS A 227 -5.40 -3.69 1.38
C LYS A 227 -4.99 -3.29 -0.05
N PRO A 228 -4.05 -2.35 -0.28
CA PRO A 228 -3.57 -2.02 -1.63
C PRO A 228 -2.94 -3.21 -2.35
N TYR A 229 -2.22 -4.07 -1.61
CA TYR A 229 -1.61 -5.26 -2.16
C TYR A 229 -2.66 -6.33 -2.53
N LEU A 230 -3.68 -6.50 -1.69
CA LEU A 230 -4.81 -7.39 -1.99
C LEU A 230 -5.54 -6.92 -3.25
N GLN A 231 -5.79 -5.62 -3.37
CA GLN A 231 -6.40 -5.02 -4.55
C GLN A 231 -5.61 -5.35 -5.81
N PHE A 232 -4.29 -5.11 -5.81
CA PHE A 232 -3.42 -5.42 -6.94
C PHE A 232 -3.53 -6.89 -7.38
N CYS A 233 -3.45 -7.83 -6.42
CA CYS A 233 -3.59 -9.25 -6.71
C CYS A 233 -4.93 -9.57 -7.40
N LEU A 234 -6.02 -8.92 -6.95
CA LEU A 234 -7.33 -9.10 -7.53
C LEU A 234 -7.41 -8.55 -8.97
N GLU A 235 -6.73 -7.44 -9.30
CA GLU A 235 -6.63 -6.93 -10.68
C GLU A 235 -5.93 -7.90 -11.63
N GLU A 236 -4.78 -8.42 -11.19
CA GLU A 236 -4.01 -9.40 -11.95
C GLU A 236 -4.86 -10.65 -12.24
N TRP A 237 -5.69 -11.08 -11.30
CA TRP A 237 -6.58 -12.22 -11.50
C TRP A 237 -7.81 -11.91 -12.34
N VAL A 238 -8.36 -10.69 -12.26
CA VAL A 238 -9.37 -10.27 -13.25
C VAL A 238 -8.79 -10.37 -14.66
N THR A 239 -7.49 -10.11 -14.85
CA THR A 239 -6.83 -10.19 -16.15
C THR A 239 -6.53 -11.63 -16.58
N SER A 240 -5.99 -12.46 -15.68
CA SER A 240 -5.50 -13.81 -15.99
C SER A 240 -6.54 -14.93 -15.84
N ALA A 241 -7.61 -14.74 -15.06
CA ALA A 241 -8.59 -15.80 -14.79
C ALA A 241 -9.47 -16.14 -16.01
N PRO A 242 -10.02 -17.36 -16.08
CA PRO A 242 -11.05 -17.71 -17.06
C PRO A 242 -12.23 -16.75 -17.00
N LEU A 243 -12.85 -16.44 -18.16
CA LEU A 243 -13.92 -15.45 -18.29
C LEU A 243 -15.09 -15.69 -17.30
N LYS A 244 -15.43 -16.95 -17.01
CA LYS A 244 -16.47 -17.32 -16.05
C LYS A 244 -16.16 -16.93 -14.59
N GLU A 245 -14.88 -16.75 -14.24
CA GLU A 245 -14.41 -16.45 -12.88
C GLU A 245 -14.12 -14.95 -12.69
N LYS A 246 -13.79 -14.22 -13.77
CA LYS A 246 -13.49 -12.77 -13.74
C LYS A 246 -14.52 -11.94 -12.96
N PRO A 247 -15.86 -12.14 -13.10
CA PRO A 247 -16.84 -11.36 -12.33
C PRO A 247 -16.69 -11.49 -10.82
N GLY A 248 -16.31 -12.69 -10.33
CA GLY A 248 -16.12 -12.93 -8.90
C GLY A 248 -14.88 -12.21 -8.36
N TYR A 249 -13.78 -12.23 -9.12
CA TYR A 249 -12.57 -11.48 -8.77
C TYR A 249 -12.80 -9.96 -8.84
N TYR A 250 -13.51 -9.50 -9.88
CA TYR A 250 -13.82 -8.08 -10.06
C TYR A 250 -14.70 -7.55 -8.92
N LYS A 251 -15.69 -8.32 -8.49
CA LYS A 251 -16.51 -7.96 -7.33
C LYS A 251 -15.67 -7.76 -6.07
N LYS A 252 -14.76 -8.69 -5.79
CA LYS A 252 -13.88 -8.61 -4.61
C LYS A 252 -12.88 -7.47 -4.72
N TRP A 253 -12.41 -7.17 -5.92
CA TRP A 253 -11.58 -6.01 -6.18
C TRP A 253 -12.31 -4.71 -5.83
N ILE A 254 -13.56 -4.55 -6.29
CA ILE A 254 -14.41 -3.41 -5.90
C ILE A 254 -14.55 -3.32 -4.37
N GLU A 255 -14.88 -4.44 -3.71
CA GLU A 255 -15.00 -4.50 -2.25
C GLU A 255 -13.70 -4.03 -1.55
N SER A 256 -12.53 -4.37 -2.09
CA SER A 256 -11.25 -3.92 -1.51
C SER A 256 -10.99 -2.43 -1.71
N ILE A 257 -11.47 -1.83 -2.81
CA ILE A 257 -11.32 -0.39 -3.08
C ILE A 257 -12.19 0.45 -2.15
N GLU A 258 -13.41 -0.02 -1.87
CA GLU A 258 -14.38 0.70 -1.01
C GLU A 258 -13.82 1.04 0.39
N GLU A 259 -12.73 0.39 0.81
CA GLU A 259 -12.14 0.54 2.13
C GLU A 259 -10.93 1.49 2.21
N LEU A 260 -10.40 1.99 1.09
CA LEU A 260 -9.12 2.72 1.02
C LEU A 260 -9.26 4.26 0.87
N HIS A 261 -10.35 4.74 0.27
CA HIS A 261 -10.80 6.14 0.20
C HIS A 261 -9.81 7.19 -0.36
N THR A 262 -9.38 7.05 -1.62
CA THR A 262 -8.72 8.12 -2.41
C THR A 262 -9.59 8.64 -3.56
N VAL A 263 -9.25 9.81 -4.12
CA VAL A 263 -9.94 10.39 -5.29
C VAL A 263 -9.86 9.46 -6.51
N TRP A 264 -8.73 8.78 -6.69
CA TRP A 264 -8.56 7.82 -7.78
C TRP A 264 -9.46 6.60 -7.59
N GLU A 265 -9.56 6.09 -6.37
CA GLU A 265 -10.45 4.98 -6.03
C GLU A 265 -11.92 5.34 -6.21
N ASP A 266 -12.34 6.56 -5.86
CA ASP A 266 -13.68 7.06 -6.15
C ASP A 266 -14.00 7.03 -7.65
N VAL A 267 -13.03 7.39 -8.50
CA VAL A 267 -13.13 7.31 -9.95
C VAL A 267 -13.31 5.86 -10.43
N LEU A 268 -12.52 4.93 -9.90
CA LEU A 268 -12.61 3.51 -10.24
C LEU A 268 -13.96 2.91 -9.81
N LEU A 269 -14.40 3.20 -8.58
CA LEU A 269 -15.71 2.78 -8.05
C LEU A 269 -16.88 3.38 -8.83
N PHE A 270 -16.73 4.62 -9.29
CA PHE A 270 -17.74 5.24 -10.13
C PHE A 270 -17.82 4.54 -11.50
N CYS A 271 -16.68 4.31 -12.14
CA CYS A 271 -16.62 3.64 -13.45
C CYS A 271 -17.10 2.19 -13.40
N SER A 272 -16.84 1.46 -12.31
CA SER A 272 -17.32 0.09 -12.14
C SER A 272 -18.83 -0.03 -12.08
N LYS A 273 -19.54 1.03 -11.68
CA LYS A 273 -21.01 1.08 -11.62
C LYS A 273 -21.66 1.35 -12.96
N ILE A 274 -20.92 1.91 -13.91
CA ILE A 274 -21.39 2.25 -15.26
C ILE A 274 -20.78 1.35 -16.33
N SER A 275 -20.09 0.27 -15.92
CA SER A 275 -19.38 -0.63 -16.82
C SER A 275 -20.33 -1.39 -17.76
N GLY A 276 -19.78 -1.84 -18.89
CA GLY A 276 -20.52 -2.63 -19.86
C GLY A 276 -20.92 -4.02 -19.34
N PRO A 277 -21.78 -4.74 -20.08
CA PRO A 277 -22.15 -6.10 -19.73
C PRO A 277 -20.92 -7.02 -19.77
N VAL A 278 -20.88 -7.98 -18.83
CA VAL A 278 -19.87 -9.03 -18.82
C VAL A 278 -19.96 -9.85 -20.13
N PRO A 279 -18.84 -10.07 -20.85
CA PRO A 279 -18.82 -10.87 -22.06
C PRO A 279 -19.31 -12.29 -21.79
N LYS A 280 -20.03 -12.86 -22.76
CA LYS A 280 -20.60 -14.22 -22.67
C LYS A 280 -19.82 -15.19 -23.54
N GLY A 281 -19.73 -16.45 -23.10
CA GLY A 281 -19.09 -17.53 -23.86
C GLY A 281 -17.68 -17.84 -23.37
N ASN A 282 -16.89 -18.52 -24.21
CA ASN A 282 -15.54 -18.96 -23.86
C ASN A 282 -14.45 -18.03 -24.40
N PHE A 283 -14.80 -17.11 -25.30
CA PHE A 283 -13.86 -16.24 -25.98
C PHE A 283 -14.39 -14.82 -25.90
N ALA A 284 -13.60 -13.95 -25.27
CA ALA A 284 -13.78 -12.50 -25.32
C ALA A 284 -12.52 -11.90 -25.92
N THR A 285 -12.70 -10.88 -26.75
CA THR A 285 -11.63 -10.00 -27.21
C THR A 285 -11.02 -9.22 -26.05
N PHE A 286 -9.80 -8.71 -26.20
CA PHE A 286 -9.19 -7.87 -25.16
C PHE A 286 -9.98 -6.58 -24.98
N SER A 287 -10.46 -5.99 -26.08
CA SER A 287 -11.31 -4.80 -26.04
C SER A 287 -12.61 -5.02 -25.22
N GLU A 288 -13.28 -6.16 -25.38
CA GLU A 288 -14.45 -6.54 -24.57
C GLU A 288 -14.13 -6.68 -23.08
N VAL A 289 -12.96 -7.24 -22.74
CA VAL A 289 -12.51 -7.40 -21.36
C VAL A 289 -12.22 -6.04 -20.71
N ILE A 290 -11.55 -5.12 -21.41
CA ILE A 290 -11.28 -3.77 -20.92
C ILE A 290 -12.59 -3.04 -20.62
N ALA A 291 -13.55 -3.10 -21.54
CA ALA A 291 -14.84 -2.43 -21.38
C ALA A 291 -15.68 -2.97 -20.21
N ALA A 292 -15.56 -4.26 -19.89
CA ALA A 292 -16.34 -4.92 -18.85
C ALA A 292 -15.77 -4.77 -17.43
N TYR A 293 -14.46 -4.52 -17.29
CA TYR A 293 -13.78 -4.49 -16.00
C TYR A 293 -12.91 -3.24 -15.85
N PRO A 294 -13.49 -2.02 -15.88
CA PRO A 294 -12.73 -0.78 -15.78
C PRO A 294 -11.88 -0.75 -14.51
N GLY A 295 -10.61 -0.40 -14.68
CA GLY A 295 -9.64 -0.27 -13.60
C GLY A 295 -8.99 -1.56 -13.13
N ALA A 296 -9.60 -2.73 -13.37
CA ALA A 296 -9.08 -4.02 -12.89
C ALA A 296 -8.34 -4.82 -13.97
N ILE A 297 -7.63 -4.13 -14.85
CA ILE A 297 -6.83 -4.75 -15.91
C ILE A 297 -5.36 -4.48 -15.62
N SER A 298 -4.59 -5.55 -15.47
CA SER A 298 -3.14 -5.51 -15.31
C SER A 298 -2.48 -5.24 -16.66
N PRO A 299 -1.67 -4.18 -16.79
CA PRO A 299 -1.03 -3.82 -18.05
C PRO A 299 0.12 -4.74 -18.49
N PHE A 300 0.62 -5.64 -17.65
CA PHE A 300 1.66 -6.61 -18.04
C PHE A 300 1.14 -7.88 -18.68
N GLY A 301 -0.10 -8.27 -18.37
CA GLY A 301 -0.77 -9.36 -19.09
C GLY A 301 -1.10 -9.01 -20.55
N ILE A 302 -0.64 -7.85 -21.02
CA ILE A 302 -1.08 -7.21 -22.25
C ILE A 302 0.03 -7.26 -23.31
N ARG A 303 -0.40 -7.50 -24.55
CA ARG A 303 0.48 -7.63 -25.72
C ARG A 303 1.19 -6.31 -26.00
N GLN A 304 2.51 -6.39 -26.15
CA GLN A 304 3.31 -5.30 -26.70
C GLN A 304 2.91 -5.02 -28.15
N PRO A 305 2.85 -3.75 -28.58
CA PRO A 305 2.51 -3.39 -29.94
C PRO A 305 3.51 -4.00 -30.93
N ILE A 306 3.01 -4.68 -31.97
CA ILE A 306 3.83 -5.34 -33.00
C ILE A 306 3.92 -4.48 -34.27
N ASP A 307 2.86 -3.75 -34.60
CA ASP A 307 2.72 -2.83 -35.74
C ASP A 307 1.79 -1.68 -35.35
N ASP A 308 1.81 -0.60 -36.12
CA ASP A 308 0.96 0.58 -35.96
C ASP A 308 0.08 0.82 -37.21
N GLU A 309 -0.10 -0.15 -38.10
CA GLU A 309 -0.87 0.01 -39.34
C GLU A 309 -2.34 0.40 -39.05
N LEU A 310 -3.04 -0.37 -38.21
CA LEU A 310 -4.43 -0.09 -37.83
C LEU A 310 -4.50 1.18 -37.00
N TYR A 311 -3.55 1.43 -36.09
CA TYR A 311 -3.49 2.72 -35.39
C TYR A 311 -3.41 3.91 -36.37
N ASN A 312 -2.54 3.84 -37.37
CA ASN A 312 -2.37 4.91 -38.36
C ASN A 312 -3.62 5.09 -39.24
N GLN A 313 -4.31 3.99 -39.58
CA GLN A 313 -5.60 4.04 -40.27
C GLN A 313 -6.66 4.73 -39.40
N ALA A 314 -6.77 4.34 -38.13
CA ALA A 314 -7.72 4.95 -37.20
C ALA A 314 -7.43 6.44 -36.98
N ALA A 315 -6.16 6.84 -36.88
CA ALA A 315 -5.76 8.24 -36.74
C ALA A 315 -6.20 9.08 -37.95
N LYS A 316 -6.13 8.53 -39.18
CA LYS A 316 -6.66 9.19 -40.38
C LYS A 316 -8.19 9.32 -40.32
N ALA A 317 -8.90 8.26 -39.96
CA ALA A 317 -10.36 8.28 -39.81
C ALA A 317 -10.79 9.30 -38.74
N TYR A 318 -10.08 9.34 -37.61
CA TYR A 318 -10.29 10.29 -36.53
C TYR A 318 -10.09 11.74 -36.98
N ALA A 319 -9.00 12.02 -37.70
CA ALA A 319 -8.73 13.35 -38.25
C ALA A 319 -9.78 13.79 -39.27
N ALA A 320 -10.40 12.85 -39.98
CA ALA A 320 -11.53 13.07 -40.87
C ALA A 320 -12.89 13.18 -40.14
N SER A 321 -12.90 13.13 -38.79
CA SER A 321 -14.10 13.10 -37.95
C SER A 321 -15.01 11.87 -38.17
N ASN A 322 -14.48 10.80 -38.75
CA ASN A 322 -15.16 9.50 -38.89
C ASN A 322 -14.98 8.67 -37.61
N PHE A 323 -15.51 9.15 -36.48
CA PHE A 323 -15.22 8.56 -35.16
C PHE A 323 -15.70 7.11 -35.00
N SER A 324 -16.80 6.71 -35.63
CA SER A 324 -17.29 5.33 -35.59
C SER A 324 -16.31 4.36 -36.25
N GLU A 325 -15.78 4.73 -37.42
CA GLU A 325 -14.76 3.96 -38.14
C GLU A 325 -13.47 3.93 -37.33
N ALA A 326 -13.05 5.07 -36.77
CA ALA A 326 -11.88 5.15 -35.92
C ALA A 326 -11.97 4.18 -34.72
N VAL A 327 -13.12 4.15 -34.03
CA VAL A 327 -13.35 3.19 -32.94
C VAL A 327 -13.21 1.75 -33.43
N GLU A 328 -13.90 1.37 -34.51
CA GLU A 328 -13.85 0.00 -35.03
C GLU A 328 -12.41 -0.45 -35.31
N VAL A 329 -11.63 0.40 -35.98
CA VAL A 329 -10.23 0.11 -36.31
C VAL A 329 -9.35 0.09 -35.05
N LEU A 330 -9.60 0.95 -34.07
CA LEU A 330 -8.83 0.98 -32.81
C LEU A 330 -9.07 -0.25 -31.94
N LEU A 331 -10.31 -0.77 -31.90
CA LEU A 331 -10.58 -2.01 -31.17
C LEU A 331 -9.85 -3.18 -31.83
N ASN A 332 -9.84 -3.24 -33.17
CA ASN A 332 -9.02 -4.21 -33.90
C ASN A 332 -7.52 -4.02 -33.62
N SER A 333 -7.02 -2.79 -33.57
CA SER A 333 -5.62 -2.50 -33.19
C SER A 333 -5.31 -3.07 -31.80
N ILE A 334 -6.16 -2.84 -30.80
CA ILE A 334 -6.00 -3.41 -29.44
C ILE A 334 -5.94 -4.95 -29.48
N ASP A 335 -6.81 -5.58 -30.25
CA ASP A 335 -6.95 -7.03 -30.27
C ASP A 335 -5.85 -7.74 -31.09
N TYR A 336 -5.35 -7.12 -32.17
CA TYR A 336 -4.39 -7.71 -33.10
C TYR A 336 -2.97 -7.17 -32.97
N GLU A 337 -2.81 -5.85 -32.87
CA GLU A 337 -1.51 -5.21 -32.81
C GLU A 337 -0.97 -5.14 -31.37
N GLY A 338 -1.86 -5.06 -30.39
CA GLY A 338 -1.53 -4.93 -28.97
C GLY A 338 -1.92 -3.56 -28.41
N ILE A 339 -1.53 -3.29 -27.18
CA ILE A 339 -2.00 -2.09 -26.47
C ILE A 339 -0.88 -1.08 -26.33
N SER A 340 -1.22 0.17 -26.64
CA SER A 340 -0.37 1.32 -26.36
C SER A 340 -1.21 2.45 -25.77
N ALA A 341 -0.57 3.33 -24.99
CA ALA A 341 -1.24 4.47 -24.38
C ALA A 341 -1.88 5.39 -25.45
N LYS A 342 -1.21 5.60 -26.59
CA LYS A 342 -1.76 6.38 -27.71
C LYS A 342 -3.03 5.73 -28.30
N THR A 343 -3.07 4.41 -28.46
CA THR A 343 -4.24 3.69 -28.98
C THR A 343 -5.40 3.82 -28.01
N LEU A 344 -5.17 3.56 -26.72
CA LEU A 344 -6.21 3.68 -25.68
C LEU A 344 -6.77 5.09 -25.55
N ASN A 345 -5.90 6.10 -25.54
CA ASN A 345 -6.33 7.50 -25.48
C ASN A 345 -7.17 7.87 -26.71
N LEU A 346 -6.75 7.47 -27.91
CA LEU A 346 -7.50 7.75 -29.14
C LEU A 346 -8.84 7.00 -29.16
N THR A 347 -8.91 5.78 -28.61
CA THR A 347 -10.17 5.04 -28.45
C THR A 347 -11.12 5.78 -27.52
N GLY A 348 -10.64 6.20 -26.35
CA GLY A 348 -11.42 6.98 -25.40
C GLY A 348 -11.89 8.31 -25.99
N ALA A 349 -11.01 9.03 -26.67
CA ALA A 349 -11.35 10.28 -27.35
C ALA A 349 -12.40 10.08 -28.45
N SER A 350 -12.32 8.98 -29.21
CA SER A 350 -13.29 8.66 -30.27
C SER A 350 -14.67 8.36 -29.69
N TYR A 351 -14.74 7.56 -28.61
CA TYR A 351 -16.00 7.32 -27.91
C TYR A 351 -16.59 8.60 -27.29
N ARG A 352 -15.74 9.50 -26.77
CA ARG A 352 -16.17 10.82 -26.27
C ARG A 352 -16.84 11.64 -27.37
N PHE A 353 -16.24 11.71 -28.57
CA PHE A 353 -16.82 12.42 -29.71
C PHE A 353 -18.08 11.75 -30.29
N LEU A 354 -18.25 10.45 -30.06
CA LEU A 354 -19.51 9.73 -30.33
C LEU A 354 -20.54 9.90 -29.21
N GLU A 355 -20.29 10.82 -28.27
CA GLU A 355 -21.16 11.12 -27.14
C GLU A 355 -21.38 9.95 -26.16
N ASN A 356 -20.48 8.95 -26.14
CA ASN A 356 -20.56 7.76 -25.28
C ASN A 356 -19.43 7.74 -24.20
N PRO A 357 -19.46 8.64 -23.21
CA PRO A 357 -18.40 8.75 -22.21
C PRO A 357 -18.25 7.49 -21.34
N GLU A 358 -19.32 6.73 -21.11
CA GLU A 358 -19.30 5.47 -20.36
C GLU A 358 -18.44 4.40 -21.04
N LYS A 359 -18.43 4.39 -22.38
CA LYS A 359 -17.55 3.50 -23.16
C LYS A 359 -16.13 4.04 -23.27
N ALA A 360 -15.93 5.35 -23.17
CA ALA A 360 -14.61 5.95 -23.22
C ALA A 360 -13.78 5.65 -21.96
N MET A 361 -14.42 5.73 -20.78
CA MET A 361 -13.72 5.70 -19.50
C MET A 361 -12.84 4.46 -19.26
N PRO A 362 -13.28 3.21 -19.54
CA PRO A 362 -12.43 2.05 -19.32
C PRO A 362 -11.07 2.12 -20.04
N TYR A 363 -11.06 2.65 -21.27
CA TYR A 363 -9.83 2.83 -22.05
C TYR A 363 -8.97 3.97 -21.53
N LEU A 364 -9.59 5.10 -21.13
CA LEU A 364 -8.87 6.24 -20.58
C LEU A 364 -8.24 5.92 -19.22
N LEU A 365 -8.92 5.15 -18.37
CA LEU A 365 -8.37 4.67 -17.10
C LEU A 365 -7.16 3.77 -17.31
N LEU A 366 -7.26 2.81 -18.23
CA LEU A 366 -6.14 1.93 -18.55
C LEU A 366 -4.98 2.71 -19.18
N CYS A 367 -5.27 3.72 -20.01
CA CYS A 367 -4.26 4.63 -20.56
C CYS A 367 -3.52 5.37 -19.43
N PHE A 368 -4.25 5.89 -18.44
CA PHE A 368 -3.67 6.60 -17.31
C PHE A 368 -2.80 5.71 -16.43
N LYS A 369 -3.20 4.45 -16.21
CA LYS A 369 -2.37 3.44 -15.52
C LYS A 369 -1.07 3.15 -16.28
N LEU A 370 -1.12 3.11 -17.61
CA LEU A 370 0.04 2.84 -18.47
C LEU A 370 1.01 4.03 -18.56
N ASP A 371 0.48 5.20 -18.91
CA ASP A 371 1.26 6.43 -19.04
C ASP A 371 0.36 7.64 -18.73
N PRO A 372 0.38 8.15 -17.48
CA PRO A 372 -0.45 9.28 -17.08
C PRO A 372 -0.03 10.60 -17.74
N LYS A 373 1.15 10.64 -18.39
CA LYS A 373 1.66 11.79 -19.14
C LYS A 373 1.35 11.71 -20.63
N THR A 374 0.48 10.80 -21.06
CA THR A 374 0.00 10.74 -22.43
C THR A 374 -0.67 12.07 -22.83
N PRO A 375 -0.25 12.72 -23.93
CA PRO A 375 -0.87 13.98 -24.38
C PRO A 375 -2.38 13.86 -24.56
N TYR A 376 -3.13 14.89 -24.19
CA TYR A 376 -4.60 15.01 -24.27
C TYR A 376 -5.39 14.08 -23.32
N LEU A 377 -4.73 13.14 -22.63
CA LEU A 377 -5.40 12.15 -21.78
C LEU A 377 -6.19 12.80 -20.64
N VAL A 378 -5.54 13.68 -19.89
CA VAL A 378 -6.15 14.34 -18.72
C VAL A 378 -7.39 15.14 -19.14
N GLY A 379 -7.32 15.89 -20.24
CA GLY A 379 -8.49 16.62 -20.74
C GLY A 379 -9.62 15.69 -21.19
N ASN A 380 -9.31 14.55 -21.83
CA ASN A 380 -10.32 13.57 -22.20
C ASN A 380 -11.00 12.95 -20.96
N ILE A 381 -10.24 12.58 -19.93
CA ILE A 381 -10.79 12.07 -18.66
C ILE A 381 -11.72 13.11 -18.03
N MET A 382 -11.26 14.35 -17.92
CA MET A 382 -12.02 15.44 -17.29
C MET A 382 -13.38 15.63 -17.97
N LEU A 383 -13.38 15.79 -19.29
CA LEU A 383 -14.60 16.02 -20.07
C LEU A 383 -15.58 14.83 -20.02
N CYS A 384 -15.06 13.59 -20.01
CA CYS A 384 -15.90 12.41 -19.83
C CYS A 384 -16.54 12.37 -18.44
N MET A 385 -15.78 12.67 -17.39
CA MET A 385 -16.29 12.65 -16.01
C MET A 385 -17.31 13.76 -15.72
N GLU A 386 -17.13 14.95 -16.29
CA GLU A 386 -18.12 16.02 -16.21
C GLU A 386 -19.44 15.60 -16.86
N LYS A 387 -19.36 15.00 -18.04
CA LYS A 387 -20.53 14.51 -18.77
C LYS A 387 -21.25 13.37 -18.06
N LEU A 388 -20.50 12.53 -17.35
CA LEU A 388 -21.04 11.46 -16.50
C LEU A 388 -21.53 11.97 -15.14
N HIS A 389 -21.36 13.26 -14.84
CA HIS A 389 -21.72 13.87 -13.55
C HIS A 389 -21.02 13.21 -12.35
N PHE A 390 -19.71 12.95 -12.48
CA PHE A 390 -18.92 12.42 -11.36
C PHE A 390 -19.00 13.36 -10.14
N PRO A 391 -19.40 12.88 -8.94
CA PRO A 391 -19.72 13.78 -7.82
C PRO A 391 -18.54 14.57 -7.25
N ALA A 392 -17.33 14.02 -7.29
CA ALA A 392 -16.12 14.63 -6.71
C ALA A 392 -15.25 15.30 -7.79
N ILE A 393 -15.89 16.00 -8.73
CA ILE A 393 -15.25 16.54 -9.93
C ILE A 393 -14.11 17.52 -9.64
N ASP A 394 -14.25 18.37 -8.62
CA ASP A 394 -13.22 19.35 -8.22
C ASP A 394 -12.00 18.67 -7.61
N SER A 395 -12.22 17.65 -6.77
CA SER A 395 -11.14 16.83 -6.20
C SER A 395 -10.38 16.11 -7.30
N LEU A 396 -11.09 15.56 -8.29
CA LEU A 396 -10.49 14.93 -9.47
C LEU A 396 -9.68 15.93 -10.28
N ARG A 397 -10.21 17.12 -10.54
CA ARG A 397 -9.51 18.18 -11.27
C ARG A 397 -8.19 18.58 -10.60
N SER A 398 -8.23 18.78 -9.28
CA SER A 398 -7.03 19.05 -8.48
C SER A 398 -5.99 17.94 -8.61
N PHE A 399 -6.43 16.69 -8.46
CA PHE A 399 -5.59 15.50 -8.60
C PHE A 399 -4.97 15.37 -10.01
N LEU A 400 -5.75 15.58 -11.07
CA LEU A 400 -5.27 15.44 -12.45
C LEU A 400 -4.32 16.56 -12.90
N THR A 401 -4.35 17.71 -12.24
CA THR A 401 -3.50 18.87 -12.59
C THR A 401 -2.01 18.55 -12.56
N THR A 402 -1.57 17.62 -11.69
CA THR A 402 -0.16 17.22 -11.57
C THR A 402 0.34 16.37 -12.76
N TYR A 403 -0.57 15.86 -13.58
CA TYR A 403 -0.27 14.99 -14.73
C TYR A 403 -0.41 15.69 -16.09
N VAL A 404 -0.82 16.96 -16.10
CA VAL A 404 -1.04 17.73 -17.33
C VAL A 404 0.29 18.03 -18.03
N VAL A 405 0.42 17.58 -19.27
CA VAL A 405 1.61 17.84 -20.10
C VAL A 405 1.35 18.75 -21.30
N ASP A 406 0.08 18.95 -21.66
CA ASP A 406 -0.32 19.71 -22.85
C ASP A 406 -1.32 20.83 -22.53
N GLU A 407 -1.31 21.86 -23.37
CA GLU A 407 -2.12 23.06 -23.19
C GLU A 407 -3.62 22.81 -23.39
N TRP A 408 -3.99 21.86 -24.24
CA TRP A 408 -5.40 21.54 -24.49
C TRP A 408 -6.03 20.89 -23.25
N SER A 409 -5.33 19.96 -22.60
CA SER A 409 -5.75 19.36 -21.33
C SER A 409 -5.87 20.40 -20.23
N ARG A 410 -4.96 21.38 -20.17
CA ARG A 410 -5.04 22.50 -19.21
C ARG A 410 -6.32 23.32 -19.41
N GLN A 411 -6.62 23.70 -20.65
CA GLN A 411 -7.85 24.43 -20.97
C GLN A 411 -9.12 23.62 -20.66
N ALA A 412 -9.07 22.30 -20.81
CA ALA A 412 -10.19 21.43 -20.43
C ALA A 412 -10.42 21.41 -18.91
N LEU A 413 -9.35 21.49 -18.11
CA LEU A 413 -9.43 21.58 -16.65
C LEU A 413 -9.85 22.97 -16.15
N ASP A 414 -9.79 24.02 -16.97
CA ASP A 414 -10.15 25.39 -16.57
C ASP A 414 -11.62 25.76 -16.87
N LYS A 415 -12.31 24.95 -17.67
CA LYS A 415 -13.75 25.12 -17.99
C LYS A 415 -14.64 24.70 -16.85
#